data_AF-A0A1S2PQ46-F1
#
_entry.id   AF-A0A1S2PQ46-F1
#
_cell.length_a   1.000
_cell.length_b   1.000
_cell.length_c   1.000
_cell.angle_alpha   90.00
_cell.angle_beta   90.00
_cell.angle_gamma   90.00
#
_symmetry.space_group_name_H-M   'P 1'
#
loop_
_entity.id
_entity.type
_entity.pdbx_description
1 polymer ?
#
loop_
_entity_poly.entity_id
_entity_poly.type
_entity_poly.pdbx_seq_one_letter_code
_entity_poly.pdbx_strand_id
1 'polypeptide(L)'
;MRPEEVGLPAGAGVRRTPGLRREELAALAGVSVDYYIRLERGREANPSPAVVDALGRALRLRGDGYERLHELAELAAGRVSELPACSDHTVRESVLRMLESVRPLPAYVVSRHNRVLAANPPGRRLLPGLWDWPEDQRNLTRYLFLHPVGRTLYDPWEENVALSVAHLRAVAGADPDDPELTALVGELVLKSPEFARLWERYDVCERGGGQKTFQHPKAGPMTLTYEVMRLARTGGQRMVVYQAAPGTPDEEAMSRLDAADTAAAADARPESVPSGCRPEAAAEPCLACAQTPAHA
;
A
#
# COMPACT_ATOMS: atom_id res chain seq x y z
N MET A 1 -23.13 6.49 -18.71
CA MET A 1 -24.15 5.49 -19.12
C MET A 1 -25.32 6.18 -19.76
N ARG A 2 -25.73 5.71 -20.93
CA ARG A 2 -26.96 6.12 -21.60
C ARG A 2 -28.11 5.14 -21.29
N PRO A 3 -29.37 5.59 -21.29
CA PRO A 3 -30.53 4.73 -21.05
C PRO A 3 -30.60 3.52 -21.99
N GLU A 4 -30.27 3.73 -23.27
CA GLU A 4 -30.27 2.65 -24.27
C GLU A 4 -29.25 1.56 -23.93
N GLU A 5 -28.12 1.95 -23.31
CA GLU A 5 -27.06 1.00 -22.94
C GLU A 5 -27.55 0.04 -21.85
N VAL A 6 -28.56 0.38 -21.05
CA VAL A 6 -29.12 -0.43 -19.94
C VAL A 6 -30.53 -0.96 -20.23
N GLY A 7 -30.97 -0.93 -21.49
CA GLY A 7 -32.25 -1.50 -21.91
C GLY A 7 -33.47 -0.64 -21.57
N LEU A 8 -33.27 0.63 -21.20
CA LEU A 8 -34.35 1.59 -21.02
C LEU A 8 -34.65 2.31 -22.34
N PRO A 9 -35.93 2.58 -22.65
CA PRO A 9 -36.27 3.41 -23.79
C PRO A 9 -35.65 4.80 -23.61
N ALA A 10 -35.16 5.39 -24.70
CA ALA A 10 -34.81 6.81 -24.72
C ALA A 10 -36.11 7.60 -24.46
N GLY A 11 -36.39 7.90 -23.19
CA GLY A 11 -37.66 8.51 -22.78
C GLY A 11 -38.05 9.73 -23.61
N ALA A 12 -39.35 10.00 -23.73
CA ALA A 12 -39.87 11.08 -24.56
C ALA A 12 -39.39 12.46 -24.07
N GLY A 13 -38.55 13.14 -24.85
CA GLY A 13 -38.20 14.56 -24.69
C GLY A 13 -36.71 14.91 -24.70
N VAL A 14 -36.41 16.19 -24.92
CA VAL A 14 -35.05 16.75 -24.95
C VAL A 14 -34.39 16.65 -23.56
N ARG A 15 -33.33 15.83 -23.44
CA ARG A 15 -32.55 15.72 -22.20
C ARG A 15 -31.62 16.92 -22.04
N ARG A 16 -31.68 17.59 -20.88
CA ARG A 16 -30.78 18.69 -20.52
C ARG A 16 -29.47 18.22 -19.87
N THR A 17 -29.43 17.00 -19.33
CA THR A 17 -28.25 16.42 -18.70
C THR A 17 -27.97 15.05 -19.29
N PRO A 18 -26.73 14.76 -19.74
CA PRO A 18 -26.35 13.42 -20.20
C PRO A 18 -26.33 12.45 -19.02
N GLY A 19 -26.83 11.22 -19.23
CA GLY A 19 -26.82 10.16 -18.20
C GLY A 19 -28.18 9.55 -17.86
N LEU A 20 -28.17 8.61 -16.92
CA LEU A 20 -29.36 8.05 -16.28
C LEU A 20 -29.94 9.07 -15.28
N ARG A 21 -31.26 9.26 -15.30
CA ARG A 21 -31.97 10.04 -14.29
C ARG A 21 -32.11 9.24 -13.00
N ARG A 22 -32.36 9.93 -11.88
CA ARG A 22 -32.63 9.31 -10.58
C ARG A 22 -33.77 8.29 -10.64
N GLU A 23 -34.84 8.63 -11.35
CA GLU A 23 -36.01 7.77 -11.57
C GLU A 23 -35.64 6.48 -12.33
N GLU A 24 -34.83 6.63 -13.37
CA GLU A 24 -34.37 5.51 -14.22
C GLU A 24 -33.44 4.58 -13.44
N LEU A 25 -32.54 5.14 -12.63
CA LEU A 25 -31.64 4.36 -11.80
C LEU A 25 -32.37 3.64 -10.66
N ALA A 26 -33.32 4.31 -10.01
CA ALA A 26 -34.16 3.71 -8.98
C ALA A 26 -34.97 2.53 -9.55
N ALA A 27 -35.55 2.70 -10.74
CA ALA A 27 -36.27 1.64 -11.45
C ALA A 27 -35.34 0.45 -11.79
N LEU A 28 -34.13 0.70 -12.29
CA LEU A 28 -33.15 -0.35 -12.59
C LEU A 28 -32.67 -1.10 -11.34
N ALA A 29 -32.52 -0.39 -10.22
CA ALA A 29 -32.13 -0.99 -8.95
C ALA A 29 -33.31 -1.62 -8.17
N GLY A 30 -34.54 -1.52 -8.69
CA GLY A 30 -35.73 -2.08 -8.05
C GLY A 30 -36.10 -1.42 -6.72
N VAL A 31 -35.75 -0.13 -6.54
CA VAL A 31 -36.04 0.65 -5.34
C VAL A 31 -36.94 1.85 -5.66
N SER A 32 -37.63 2.39 -4.66
CA SER A 32 -38.43 3.61 -4.88
C SER A 32 -37.52 4.82 -5.09
N VAL A 33 -38.00 5.79 -5.87
CA VAL A 33 -37.28 7.06 -6.12
C VAL A 33 -36.99 7.79 -4.81
N ASP A 34 -37.95 7.81 -3.89
CA ASP A 34 -37.79 8.42 -2.57
C ASP A 34 -36.74 7.71 -1.70
N TYR A 35 -36.66 6.38 -1.80
CA TYR A 35 -35.61 5.61 -1.12
C TYR A 35 -34.23 5.96 -1.69
N TYR A 36 -34.10 6.01 -3.02
CA TYR A 36 -32.86 6.39 -3.69
C TYR A 36 -32.42 7.82 -3.32
N ILE A 37 -33.35 8.78 -3.26
CA ILE A 37 -33.06 10.16 -2.84
C ILE A 37 -32.55 10.22 -1.39
N ARG A 38 -33.11 9.41 -0.48
CA ARG A 38 -32.62 9.34 0.91
C ARG A 38 -31.21 8.76 0.98
N LEU A 39 -30.94 7.72 0.20
CA LEU A 39 -29.61 7.12 0.12
C LEU A 39 -28.57 8.10 -0.45
N GLU A 40 -28.88 8.79 -1.55
CA GLU A 40 -28.01 9.80 -2.16
C GLU A 40 -27.71 10.97 -1.21
N ARG A 41 -28.67 11.34 -0.38
CA ARG A 41 -28.53 12.43 0.62
C ARG A 41 -27.92 11.97 1.95
N GLY A 42 -27.49 10.71 2.07
CA GLY A 42 -26.92 10.15 3.29
C GLY A 42 -27.90 10.05 4.47
N ARG A 43 -29.21 10.08 4.20
CA ARG A 43 -30.27 9.94 5.22
C ARG A 43 -30.70 8.49 5.45
N GLU A 44 -30.30 7.59 4.56
CA GLU A 44 -30.45 6.15 4.73
C GLU A 44 -29.10 5.57 5.14
N ALA A 45 -28.95 5.21 6.41
CA ALA A 45 -27.68 4.74 6.97
C ALA A 45 -27.48 3.23 6.79
N ASN A 46 -28.54 2.46 6.54
CA ASN A 46 -28.47 1.01 6.58
C ASN A 46 -29.14 0.35 5.35
N PRO A 47 -28.58 0.54 4.13
CA PRO A 47 -29.07 -0.17 2.97
C PRO A 47 -28.84 -1.68 3.10
N SER A 48 -29.79 -2.48 2.60
CA SER A 48 -29.64 -3.94 2.59
C SER A 48 -28.63 -4.36 1.51
N PRO A 49 -27.89 -5.47 1.69
CA PRO A 49 -26.95 -5.97 0.68
C PRO A 49 -27.58 -6.14 -0.71
N ALA A 50 -28.85 -6.58 -0.76
CA ALA A 50 -29.59 -6.74 -2.00
C ALA A 50 -29.81 -5.40 -2.77
N VAL A 51 -30.02 -4.31 -2.03
CA VAL A 51 -30.13 -2.96 -2.61
C VAL A 51 -28.77 -2.47 -3.13
N VAL A 52 -27.70 -2.72 -2.37
CA VAL A 52 -26.33 -2.38 -2.76
C VAL A 52 -25.92 -3.14 -4.03
N ASP A 53 -26.22 -4.44 -4.10
CA ASP A 53 -26.00 -5.28 -5.29
C ASP A 53 -26.77 -4.77 -6.50
N ALA A 54 -28.04 -4.39 -6.32
CA ALA A 54 -28.89 -3.89 -7.38
C ALA A 54 -28.38 -2.55 -7.93
N LEU A 55 -27.93 -1.65 -7.05
CA LEU A 55 -27.28 -0.40 -7.42
C LEU A 55 -25.96 -0.65 -8.15
N GLY A 56 -25.13 -1.57 -7.67
CA GLY A 56 -23.88 -1.96 -8.33
C GLY A 56 -24.12 -2.48 -9.75
N ARG A 57 -25.15 -3.32 -9.95
CA ARG A 57 -25.54 -3.79 -11.29
C ARG A 57 -26.09 -2.68 -12.18
N ALA A 58 -26.97 -1.83 -11.65
CA ALA A 58 -27.57 -0.71 -12.39
C ALA A 58 -26.50 0.29 -12.85
N LEU A 59 -25.49 0.52 -12.00
CA LEU A 59 -24.31 1.35 -12.27
C LEU A 59 -23.17 0.57 -12.94
N ARG A 60 -23.41 -0.67 -13.40
CA ARG A 60 -22.43 -1.57 -14.04
C ARG A 60 -21.05 -1.53 -13.39
N LEU A 61 -21.01 -1.39 -12.08
CA LEU A 61 -19.78 -1.44 -11.32
C LEU A 61 -19.24 -2.86 -11.40
N ARG A 62 -17.94 -2.98 -11.68
CA ARG A 62 -17.22 -4.25 -11.72
C ARG A 62 -15.93 -4.10 -10.94
N GLY A 63 -15.39 -5.24 -10.47
CA GLY A 63 -14.17 -5.29 -9.67
C GLY A 63 -14.21 -4.30 -8.51
N ASP A 64 -13.16 -3.49 -8.42
CA ASP A 64 -12.93 -2.49 -7.38
C ASP A 64 -14.12 -1.56 -7.12
N GLY A 65 -14.83 -1.09 -8.16
CA GLY A 65 -15.95 -0.17 -7.99
C GLY A 65 -17.14 -0.82 -7.27
N TYR A 66 -17.36 -2.12 -7.51
CA TYR A 66 -18.43 -2.89 -6.86
C TYR A 66 -18.08 -3.20 -5.40
N GLU A 67 -16.84 -3.62 -5.16
CA GLU A 67 -16.32 -3.89 -3.81
C GLU A 67 -16.35 -2.63 -2.94
N ARG A 68 -15.95 -1.48 -3.50
CA ARG A 68 -15.96 -0.21 -2.80
C ARG A 68 -17.37 0.25 -2.41
N LEU A 69 -18.35 0.03 -3.29
CA LEU A 69 -19.75 0.34 -2.99
C LEU A 69 -20.25 -0.48 -1.79
N HIS A 70 -19.91 -1.77 -1.73
CA HIS A 70 -20.24 -2.64 -0.59
C HIS A 70 -19.53 -2.21 0.70
N GLU A 71 -18.24 -1.90 0.63
CA GLU A 71 -17.49 -1.41 1.78
C GLU A 71 -18.13 -0.12 2.35
N LEU A 72 -18.51 0.83 1.48
CA LEU A 72 -19.18 2.06 1.89
C LEU A 72 -20.54 1.80 2.57
N ALA A 73 -21.31 0.84 2.06
CA ALA A 73 -22.60 0.47 2.64
C ALA A 73 -22.45 -0.18 4.04
N GLU A 74 -21.45 -1.05 4.22
CA GLU A 74 -21.16 -1.68 5.51
C GLU A 74 -20.66 -0.67 6.55
N LEU A 75 -19.90 0.34 6.12
CA LEU A 75 -19.47 1.47 6.96
C LEU A 75 -20.65 2.33 7.40
N ALA A 76 -21.51 2.74 6.47
CA ALA A 76 -22.70 3.52 6.77
C ALA A 76 -23.61 2.80 7.78
N ALA A 77 -23.72 1.47 7.64
CA ALA A 77 -24.54 0.63 8.50
C ALA A 77 -23.93 0.35 9.88
N GLY A 78 -22.69 0.78 10.14
CA GLY A 78 -21.98 0.52 11.41
C GLY A 78 -21.68 -0.96 11.66
N ARG A 79 -21.78 -1.82 10.65
CA ARG A 79 -21.51 -3.27 10.76
C ARG A 79 -20.02 -3.59 10.82
N VAL A 80 -19.18 -2.66 10.36
CA VAL A 80 -17.73 -2.76 10.45
C VAL A 80 -17.22 -1.59 11.29
N SER A 81 -16.59 -1.90 12.44
CA SER A 81 -15.93 -0.89 13.27
C SER A 81 -14.83 -0.21 12.48
N GLU A 82 -14.74 1.12 12.59
CA GLU A 82 -13.71 1.87 11.89
C GLU A 82 -12.32 1.55 12.44
N LEU A 83 -11.53 0.79 11.68
CA LEU A 83 -10.08 0.95 11.80
C LEU A 83 -9.77 2.42 11.48
N PRO A 84 -8.96 3.10 12.29
CA PRO A 84 -8.61 4.49 12.05
C PRO A 84 -8.16 4.65 10.59
N ALA A 85 -8.68 5.68 9.93
CA ALA A 85 -8.21 6.03 8.60
C ALA A 85 -6.69 6.21 8.69
N CYS A 86 -5.94 5.34 8.03
CA CYS A 86 -4.54 5.63 7.78
C CYS A 86 -4.51 6.69 6.69
N SER A 87 -3.76 7.76 6.93
CA SER A 87 -3.36 8.64 5.84
C SER A 87 -2.68 7.82 4.74
N ASP A 88 -2.72 8.29 3.50
CA ASP A 88 -2.06 7.65 2.35
C ASP A 88 -0.57 7.37 2.58
N HIS A 89 0.03 8.00 3.59
CA HIS A 89 1.45 7.95 3.92
C HIS A 89 1.79 7.15 5.17
N THR A 90 0.79 6.72 5.96
CA THR A 90 1.02 5.98 7.22
C THR A 90 0.58 4.52 7.09
N VAL A 91 1.41 3.59 7.57
CA VAL A 91 1.08 2.16 7.59
C VAL A 91 0.54 1.78 8.96
N ARG A 92 -0.55 0.99 9.01
CA ARG A 92 -1.09 0.49 10.28
C ARG A 92 -0.08 -0.41 10.99
N GLU A 93 -0.03 -0.30 12.32
CA GLU A 93 0.85 -1.10 13.16
C GLU A 93 0.67 -2.62 12.96
N SER A 94 -0.56 -3.08 12.73
CA SER A 94 -0.82 -4.50 12.43
C SER A 94 -0.15 -4.98 11.14
N VAL A 95 -0.01 -4.11 10.14
CA VAL A 95 0.66 -4.40 8.87
C VAL A 95 2.17 -4.34 9.03
N LEU A 96 2.70 -3.44 9.88
CA LEU A 96 4.12 -3.43 10.23
C LEU A 96 4.54 -4.73 10.93
N ARG A 97 3.73 -5.24 11.87
CA ARG A 97 3.97 -6.57 12.47
C ARG A 97 3.89 -7.70 11.44
N MET A 98 2.98 -7.59 10.46
CA MET A 98 2.87 -8.58 9.39
C MET A 98 4.12 -8.61 8.50
N LEU A 99 4.71 -7.45 8.17
CA LEU A 99 5.97 -7.35 7.43
C LEU A 99 7.11 -8.12 8.12
N GLU A 100 7.19 -8.05 9.45
CA GLU A 100 8.17 -8.83 10.21
C GLU A 100 7.84 -10.32 10.26
N SER A 101 6.56 -10.68 10.36
CA SER A 101 6.14 -12.09 10.45
C SER A 101 6.38 -12.92 9.19
N VAL A 102 6.49 -12.27 8.02
CA VAL A 102 6.73 -12.97 6.75
C VAL A 102 8.20 -13.21 6.46
N ARG A 103 9.12 -12.81 7.36
CA ARG A 103 10.54 -13.11 7.18
C ARG A 103 10.78 -14.62 7.10
N PRO A 104 11.73 -15.09 6.26
CA PRO A 104 12.75 -14.32 5.54
C PRO A 104 12.31 -13.73 4.18
N LEU A 105 11.02 -13.80 3.84
CA LEU A 105 10.52 -13.31 2.55
C LEU A 105 10.66 -11.78 2.42
N PRO A 106 11.26 -11.26 1.35
CA PRO A 106 11.29 -9.82 1.09
C PRO A 106 9.87 -9.26 0.93
N ALA A 107 9.55 -8.23 1.71
CA ALA A 107 8.23 -7.61 1.66
C ALA A 107 8.26 -6.11 1.89
N TYR A 108 7.35 -5.40 1.23
CA TYR A 108 7.15 -3.97 1.40
C TYR A 108 5.68 -3.56 1.21
N VAL A 109 5.35 -2.38 1.74
CA VAL A 109 4.05 -1.72 1.57
C VAL A 109 4.22 -0.48 0.71
N VAL A 110 3.35 -0.33 -0.28
CA VAL A 110 3.30 0.85 -1.14
C VAL A 110 1.93 1.53 -1.11
N SER A 111 1.91 2.85 -1.35
CA SER A 111 0.67 3.60 -1.59
C SER A 111 0.05 3.27 -2.95
N ARG A 112 -1.12 3.88 -3.22
CA ARG A 112 -1.74 3.83 -4.56
C ARG A 112 -0.81 4.35 -5.66
N HIS A 113 0.04 5.32 -5.36
CA HIS A 113 1.00 5.95 -6.28
C HIS A 113 2.36 5.24 -6.37
N ASN A 114 2.51 4.04 -5.80
CA ASN A 114 3.78 3.31 -5.71
C ASN A 114 4.84 3.98 -4.81
N ARG A 115 4.45 4.89 -3.91
CA ARG A 115 5.32 5.38 -2.84
C ARG A 115 5.62 4.24 -1.87
N VAL A 116 6.88 3.98 -1.54
CA VAL A 116 7.24 2.95 -0.55
C VAL A 116 7.04 3.51 0.85
N LEU A 117 6.13 2.91 1.60
CA LEU A 117 5.73 3.37 2.93
C LEU A 117 6.43 2.61 4.05
N ALA A 118 6.63 1.31 3.87
CA ALA A 118 7.34 0.44 4.81
C ALA A 118 7.94 -0.76 4.10
N ALA A 119 8.96 -1.37 4.67
CA ALA A 119 9.51 -2.63 4.22
C ALA A 119 10.20 -3.36 5.37
N ASN A 120 10.11 -4.69 5.36
CA ASN A 120 10.95 -5.52 6.22
C ASN A 120 12.40 -5.48 5.72
N PRO A 121 13.38 -5.89 6.54
CA PRO A 121 14.79 -5.79 6.15
C PRO A 121 15.18 -6.47 4.82
N PRO A 122 14.76 -7.73 4.50
CA PRO A 122 15.03 -8.31 3.20
C PRO A 122 14.34 -7.53 2.06
N GLY A 123 13.15 -6.99 2.29
CA GLY A 123 12.45 -6.10 1.35
C GLY A 123 13.19 -4.79 1.10
N ARG A 124 13.88 -4.24 2.12
CA ARG A 124 14.74 -3.06 1.94
C ARG A 124 15.90 -3.37 1.02
N ARG A 125 16.55 -4.51 1.24
CA ARG A 125 17.73 -4.94 0.47
C ARG A 125 17.38 -5.33 -0.96
N LEU A 126 16.19 -5.88 -1.20
CA LEU A 126 15.69 -6.20 -2.54
C LEU A 126 15.72 -4.99 -3.49
N LEU A 127 15.67 -3.76 -2.95
CA LEU A 127 15.68 -2.51 -3.71
C LEU A 127 16.92 -1.65 -3.34
N PRO A 128 18.13 -2.03 -3.79
CA PRO A 128 19.36 -1.32 -3.43
C PRO A 128 19.35 0.15 -3.84
N GLY A 129 19.75 1.03 -2.94
CA GLY A 129 19.85 2.48 -3.19
C GLY A 129 18.54 3.24 -3.04
N LEU A 130 17.37 2.57 -3.04
CA LEU A 130 16.09 3.25 -2.87
C LEU A 130 16.00 3.98 -1.51
N TRP A 131 16.54 3.36 -0.45
CA TRP A 131 16.45 3.89 0.91
C TRP A 131 17.39 5.06 1.18
N ASP A 132 18.35 5.29 0.30
CA ASP A 132 19.26 6.45 0.36
C ASP A 132 18.54 7.73 -0.08
N TRP A 133 17.41 7.61 -0.78
CA TRP A 133 16.56 8.76 -1.12
C TRP A 133 15.80 9.29 0.10
N PRO A 134 15.52 10.61 0.13
CA PRO A 134 14.56 11.21 1.05
C PRO A 134 13.24 10.45 1.05
N GLU A 135 12.60 10.36 2.21
CA GLU A 135 11.41 9.52 2.37
C GLU A 135 10.33 9.88 1.37
N ASP A 136 10.04 11.18 1.18
CA ASP A 136 9.10 11.77 0.21
C ASP A 136 9.39 11.39 -1.25
N GLN A 137 10.63 11.01 -1.56
CA GLN A 137 11.05 10.63 -2.91
C GLN A 137 11.04 9.12 -3.19
N ARG A 138 10.91 8.27 -2.17
CA ARG A 138 10.90 6.79 -2.31
C ARG A 138 9.65 6.30 -3.04
N ASN A 139 9.77 6.13 -4.35
CA ASN A 139 8.69 5.68 -5.21
C ASN A 139 9.21 4.62 -6.18
N LEU A 140 8.52 3.49 -6.31
CA LEU A 140 8.99 2.38 -7.15
C LEU A 140 9.02 2.73 -8.63
N THR A 141 8.06 3.51 -9.12
CA THR A 141 8.07 3.96 -10.52
C THR A 141 9.24 4.91 -10.73
N ARG A 142 9.43 5.90 -9.85
CA ARG A 142 10.60 6.78 -9.91
C ARG A 142 11.92 6.01 -9.89
N TYR A 143 12.02 5.00 -9.03
CA TYR A 143 13.19 4.13 -8.90
C TYR A 143 13.49 3.39 -10.21
N LEU A 144 12.49 2.77 -10.84
CA LEU A 144 12.67 2.01 -12.08
C LEU A 144 13.23 2.85 -13.23
N PHE A 145 12.84 4.13 -13.32
CA PHE A 145 13.21 4.99 -14.44
C PHE A 145 14.44 5.85 -14.16
N LEU A 146 14.61 6.36 -12.94
CA LEU A 146 15.59 7.39 -12.61
C LEU A 146 16.77 6.89 -11.79
N HIS A 147 16.64 5.76 -11.09
CA HIS A 147 17.77 5.21 -10.32
C HIS A 147 18.65 4.31 -11.20
N PRO A 148 19.99 4.45 -11.17
CA PRO A 148 20.89 3.62 -11.98
C PRO A 148 20.68 2.12 -11.77
N VAL A 149 20.52 1.68 -10.51
CA VAL A 149 20.24 0.27 -10.18
C VAL A 149 18.84 -0.14 -10.64
N GLY A 150 17.85 0.75 -10.57
CA GLY A 150 16.48 0.44 -11.00
C GLY A 150 16.38 0.07 -12.48
N ARG A 151 17.31 0.58 -13.30
CA ARG A 151 17.42 0.28 -14.75
C ARG A 151 18.03 -1.08 -15.08
N THR A 152 18.78 -1.68 -14.15
CA THR A 152 19.47 -2.95 -14.38
C THR A 152 18.99 -4.06 -13.44
N LEU A 153 18.17 -3.72 -12.44
CA LEU A 153 17.74 -4.66 -11.41
C LEU A 153 16.79 -5.73 -11.95
N TYR A 154 15.95 -5.41 -12.93
CA TYR A 154 14.91 -6.30 -13.45
C TYR A 154 15.26 -6.80 -14.84
N ASP A 155 14.93 -8.06 -15.11
CA ASP A 155 15.18 -8.70 -16.40
C ASP A 155 13.94 -9.50 -16.87
N PRO A 156 13.28 -9.12 -17.98
CA PRO A 156 13.51 -7.92 -18.76
C PRO A 156 13.01 -6.66 -18.03
N TRP A 157 13.75 -5.56 -18.18
CA TRP A 157 13.40 -4.28 -17.56
C TRP A 157 12.14 -3.68 -18.18
N GLU A 158 11.99 -3.79 -19.50
CA GLU A 158 10.91 -3.21 -20.31
C GLU A 158 9.52 -3.67 -19.85
N GLU A 159 9.37 -4.96 -19.51
CA GLU A 159 8.10 -5.51 -19.03
C GLU A 159 7.74 -4.91 -17.66
N ASN A 160 8.73 -4.76 -16.77
CA ASN A 160 8.53 -4.22 -15.44
C ASN A 160 8.13 -2.74 -15.46
N VAL A 161 8.74 -1.95 -16.34
CA VAL A 161 8.36 -0.54 -16.50
C VAL A 161 7.00 -0.36 -17.16
N ALA A 162 6.66 -1.19 -18.15
CA ALA A 162 5.34 -1.17 -18.79
C ALA A 162 4.22 -1.45 -17.76
N LEU A 163 4.37 -2.47 -16.92
CA LEU A 163 3.43 -2.76 -15.84
C LEU A 163 3.35 -1.64 -14.79
N SER A 164 4.45 -0.93 -14.54
CA SER A 164 4.48 0.22 -13.64
C SER A 164 3.71 1.42 -14.20
N VAL A 165 3.88 1.71 -15.49
CA VAL A 165 3.18 2.76 -16.20
C VAL A 165 1.68 2.47 -16.31
N ALA A 166 1.31 1.24 -16.67
CA ALA A 166 -0.07 0.81 -16.77
C ALA A 166 -0.82 0.93 -15.43
N HIS A 167 -0.13 0.64 -14.31
CA HIS A 167 -0.67 0.86 -12.96
C HIS A 167 -0.92 2.35 -12.69
N LEU A 168 0.05 3.23 -12.94
CA LEU A 168 -0.15 4.67 -12.71
C LEU A 168 -1.28 5.25 -13.57
N ARG A 169 -1.47 4.73 -14.79
CA ARG A 169 -2.61 5.07 -15.63
C ARG A 169 -3.95 4.64 -15.05
N ALA A 170 -4.04 3.43 -14.52
CA ALA A 170 -5.25 2.97 -13.84
C ALA A 170 -5.62 3.92 -12.69
N VAL A 171 -4.62 4.36 -11.91
CA VAL A 171 -4.84 5.34 -10.83
C VAL A 171 -5.27 6.71 -11.38
N ALA A 172 -4.62 7.21 -12.44
CA ALA A 172 -5.01 8.48 -13.08
C ALA A 172 -6.43 8.46 -13.65
N GLY A 173 -6.89 7.32 -14.16
CA GLY A 173 -8.25 7.17 -14.64
C GLY A 173 -9.30 7.19 -13.52
N ALA A 174 -8.92 6.77 -12.30
CA ALA A 174 -9.80 6.76 -11.15
C ALA A 174 -9.89 8.13 -10.45
N ASP A 175 -8.78 8.88 -10.42
CA ASP A 175 -8.72 10.24 -9.86
C ASP A 175 -7.86 11.15 -10.76
N PRO A 176 -8.47 11.77 -11.80
CA PRO A 176 -7.74 12.59 -12.76
C PRO A 176 -7.13 13.88 -12.19
N ASP A 177 -7.67 14.38 -11.07
CA ASP A 177 -7.29 15.65 -10.46
C ASP A 177 -6.30 15.46 -9.29
N ASP A 178 -5.74 14.26 -9.11
CA ASP A 178 -4.80 13.95 -8.05
C ASP A 178 -3.47 14.74 -8.24
N PRO A 179 -3.13 15.67 -7.32
CA PRO A 179 -1.94 16.50 -7.46
C PRO A 179 -0.63 15.72 -7.25
N GLU A 180 -0.62 14.67 -6.42
CA GLU A 180 0.56 13.84 -6.19
C GLU A 180 0.90 13.05 -7.45
N LEU A 181 -0.11 12.47 -8.09
CA LEU A 181 0.06 11.74 -9.34
C LEU A 181 0.47 12.67 -10.48
N THR A 182 -0.16 13.84 -10.58
CA THR A 182 0.17 14.84 -11.60
C THR A 182 1.63 15.27 -11.49
N ALA A 183 2.11 15.55 -10.28
CA ALA A 183 3.51 15.91 -10.04
C ALA A 183 4.48 14.77 -10.42
N LEU A 184 4.16 13.53 -10.03
CA LEU A 184 4.98 12.35 -10.36
C LEU A 184 5.06 12.10 -11.86
N VAL A 185 3.92 12.13 -12.56
CA VAL A 185 3.87 11.93 -14.02
C VAL A 185 4.61 13.04 -14.74
N GLY A 186 4.40 14.31 -14.35
CA GLY A 186 5.11 15.45 -14.93
C GLY A 186 6.64 15.34 -14.78
N GLU A 187 7.11 14.93 -13.60
CA GLU A 187 8.53 14.66 -13.37
C GLU A 187 9.06 13.56 -14.30
N LEU A 188 8.37 12.42 -14.38
CA LEU A 188 8.84 11.25 -15.12
C LEU A 188 8.80 11.46 -16.64
N VAL A 189 7.80 12.17 -17.15
CA VAL A 189 7.74 12.58 -18.56
C VAL A 189 8.94 13.47 -18.91
N LEU A 190 9.32 14.39 -18.03
CA LEU A 190 10.45 15.29 -18.27
C LEU A 190 11.81 14.58 -18.19
N LYS A 191 11.96 13.63 -17.25
CA LYS A 191 13.26 13.00 -16.93
C LYS A 191 13.52 11.67 -17.63
N SER A 192 12.51 11.02 -18.22
CA SER A 192 12.68 9.74 -18.94
C SER A 192 11.90 9.72 -20.26
N PRO A 193 12.60 9.75 -21.41
CA PRO A 193 11.99 9.57 -22.72
C PRO A 193 11.23 8.23 -22.85
N GLU A 194 11.72 7.18 -22.20
CA GLU A 194 11.06 5.86 -22.20
C GLU A 194 9.74 5.89 -21.45
N PHE A 195 9.69 6.59 -20.30
CA PHE A 195 8.44 6.81 -19.57
C PHE A 195 7.45 7.57 -20.45
N ALA A 196 7.86 8.68 -21.07
CA ALA A 196 7.00 9.47 -21.94
C ALA A 196 6.38 8.61 -23.06
N ARG A 197 7.19 7.79 -23.74
CA ARG A 197 6.73 6.87 -24.79
C ARG A 197 5.72 5.83 -24.27
N LEU A 198 5.95 5.25 -23.11
CA LEU A 198 5.02 4.27 -22.52
C LEU A 198 3.74 4.96 -22.03
N TRP A 199 3.87 6.15 -21.46
CA TRP A 199 2.77 7.01 -21.04
C TRP A 199 1.95 7.54 -22.23
N GLU A 200 2.33 7.32 -23.48
CA GLU A 200 1.48 7.60 -24.65
C GLU A 200 0.65 6.39 -25.10
N ARG A 201 1.05 5.16 -24.77
CA ARG A 201 0.47 3.91 -25.35
C ARG A 201 -0.91 3.44 -24.83
N TYR A 202 -1.57 4.19 -23.94
CA TYR A 202 -2.88 3.89 -23.31
C TYR A 202 -3.11 2.46 -22.79
N ASP A 203 -2.06 1.78 -22.33
CA ASP A 203 -2.21 0.48 -21.67
C ASP A 203 -2.67 0.64 -20.21
N VAL A 204 -3.67 -0.14 -19.81
CA VAL A 204 -4.19 -0.22 -18.42
C VAL A 204 -4.14 -1.69 -17.99
N CYS A 205 -3.55 -1.96 -16.83
CA CYS A 205 -3.39 -3.31 -16.30
C CYS A 205 -3.66 -3.32 -14.80
N GLU A 206 -4.49 -4.26 -14.35
CA GLU A 206 -4.65 -4.55 -12.94
C GLU A 206 -3.42 -5.32 -12.45
N ARG A 207 -2.78 -4.85 -11.37
CA ARG A 207 -1.64 -5.56 -10.77
C ARG A 207 -2.12 -6.78 -9.99
N GLY A 208 -1.86 -7.96 -10.55
CA GLY A 208 -1.94 -9.25 -9.85
C GLY A 208 -0.59 -9.73 -9.34
N GLY A 209 -0.59 -10.93 -8.74
CA GLY A 209 0.63 -11.69 -8.50
C GLY A 209 1.29 -12.11 -9.82
N GLY A 210 2.53 -12.55 -9.74
CA GLY A 210 3.29 -12.98 -10.92
C GLY A 210 4.72 -13.35 -10.58
N GLN A 211 5.60 -13.33 -11.58
CA GLN A 211 7.01 -13.68 -11.42
C GLN A 211 7.88 -12.51 -11.89
N LYS A 212 9.03 -12.31 -11.22
CA LYS A 212 10.02 -11.30 -11.58
C LYS A 212 11.42 -11.89 -11.49
N THR A 213 12.21 -11.69 -12.54
CA THR A 213 13.65 -11.99 -12.50
C THR A 213 14.40 -10.72 -12.12
N PHE A 214 15.33 -10.88 -11.19
CA PHE A 214 16.20 -9.84 -10.66
C PHE A 214 17.64 -10.14 -11.03
N GLN A 215 18.40 -9.12 -11.41
CA GLN A 215 19.86 -9.14 -11.51
C GLN A 215 20.42 -8.38 -10.30
N HIS A 216 20.34 -9.00 -9.11
CA HIS A 216 20.60 -8.27 -7.86
C HIS A 216 22.11 -8.16 -7.59
N PRO A 217 22.66 -6.95 -7.41
CA PRO A 217 24.11 -6.73 -7.39
C PRO A 217 24.85 -7.43 -6.24
N LYS A 218 24.16 -7.72 -5.13
CA LYS A 218 24.74 -8.43 -3.96
C LYS A 218 24.28 -9.87 -3.82
N ALA A 219 23.10 -10.20 -4.34
CA ALA A 219 22.47 -11.51 -4.12
C ALA A 219 22.61 -12.41 -5.36
N GLY A 220 23.03 -11.87 -6.50
CA GLY A 220 23.07 -12.58 -7.77
C GLY A 220 21.73 -12.57 -8.50
N PRO A 221 21.65 -13.26 -9.66
CA PRO A 221 20.40 -13.45 -10.37
C PRO A 221 19.43 -14.28 -9.51
N MET A 222 18.16 -13.90 -9.51
CA MET A 222 17.11 -14.68 -8.86
C MET A 222 15.75 -14.43 -9.48
N THR A 223 14.92 -15.46 -9.57
CA THR A 223 13.55 -15.35 -10.06
C THR A 223 12.55 -15.62 -8.95
N LEU A 224 11.75 -14.61 -8.62
CA LEU A 224 10.85 -14.65 -7.47
C LEU A 224 9.40 -14.51 -7.93
N THR A 225 8.55 -15.37 -7.38
CA THR A 225 7.10 -15.17 -7.42
C THR A 225 6.74 -14.06 -6.44
N TYR A 226 5.85 -13.16 -6.83
CA TYR A 226 5.36 -12.10 -5.97
C TYR A 226 3.85 -12.12 -5.89
N GLU A 227 3.34 -11.81 -4.69
CA GLU A 227 1.92 -11.64 -4.42
C GLU A 227 1.64 -10.19 -4.04
N VAL A 228 0.52 -9.65 -4.52
CA VAL A 228 0.07 -8.29 -4.23
C VAL A 228 -1.24 -8.35 -3.46
N MET A 229 -1.21 -7.95 -2.19
CA MET A 229 -2.38 -7.94 -1.33
C MET A 229 -2.84 -6.50 -1.09
N ARG A 230 -4.09 -6.19 -1.44
CA ARG A 230 -4.70 -4.88 -1.16
C ARG A 230 -5.03 -4.78 0.32
N LEU A 231 -4.64 -3.68 0.95
CA LEU A 231 -4.91 -3.44 2.36
C LEU A 231 -6.25 -2.69 2.48
N ALA A 232 -7.26 -3.36 3.02
CA ALA A 232 -8.58 -2.76 3.20
C ALA A 232 -8.51 -1.43 3.97
N ARG A 233 -9.33 -0.45 3.58
CA ARG A 233 -9.46 0.83 4.28
C ARG A 233 -8.15 1.64 4.42
N THR A 234 -7.37 1.72 3.34
CA THR A 234 -6.09 2.47 3.32
C THR A 234 -5.95 3.43 2.13
N GLY A 235 -7.03 3.69 1.38
CA GLY A 235 -6.95 4.53 0.19
C GLY A 235 -6.16 3.91 -0.97
N GLY A 236 -5.90 2.60 -0.91
CA GLY A 236 -5.22 1.84 -1.97
C GLY A 236 -3.79 1.41 -1.66
N GLN A 237 -3.40 1.34 -0.37
CA GLN A 237 -2.14 0.70 0.00
C GLN A 237 -2.15 -0.78 -0.35
N ARG A 238 -0.98 -1.29 -0.72
CA ARG A 238 -0.76 -2.69 -1.08
C ARG A 238 0.49 -3.20 -0.40
N MET A 239 0.42 -4.43 0.10
CA MET A 239 1.59 -5.18 0.56
C MET A 239 2.03 -6.12 -0.57
N VAL A 240 3.32 -6.11 -0.87
CA VAL A 240 3.95 -6.99 -1.86
C VAL A 240 4.91 -7.91 -1.13
N VAL A 241 4.79 -9.22 -1.37
CA VAL A 241 5.66 -10.25 -0.77
C VAL A 241 6.28 -11.06 -1.91
N TYR A 242 7.58 -11.33 -1.81
CA TYR A 242 8.33 -12.13 -2.76
C TYR A 242 8.72 -13.48 -2.16
N GLN A 243 8.64 -14.54 -2.95
CA GLN A 243 8.97 -15.90 -2.54
C GLN A 243 9.63 -16.67 -3.69
N ALA A 244 10.47 -17.63 -3.31
CA ALA A 244 11.05 -18.63 -4.20
C ALA A 244 10.54 -20.02 -3.79
N ALA A 245 10.59 -20.98 -4.72
CA ALA A 245 10.25 -22.35 -4.39
C ALA A 245 11.32 -22.96 -3.44
N PRO A 246 10.92 -23.74 -2.42
CA PRO A 246 11.87 -24.34 -1.50
C PRO A 246 12.90 -25.25 -2.17
N GLY A 247 14.15 -25.22 -1.69
CA GLY A 247 15.26 -26.02 -2.19
C GLY A 247 15.84 -25.55 -3.54
N THR A 248 15.53 -24.32 -3.97
CA THR A 248 16.01 -23.79 -5.26
C THR A 248 17.15 -22.78 -5.08
N PRO A 249 17.99 -22.57 -6.12
CA PRO A 249 19.00 -21.51 -6.11
C PRO A 249 18.41 -20.10 -5.88
N ASP A 250 17.16 -19.88 -6.33
CA ASP A 250 16.43 -18.64 -6.11
C ASP A 250 16.10 -18.42 -4.63
N GLU A 251 15.76 -19.49 -3.88
CA GLU A 251 15.54 -19.43 -2.43
C GLU A 251 16.84 -19.10 -1.69
N GLU A 252 17.96 -19.72 -2.08
CA GLU A 252 19.26 -19.41 -1.49
C GLU A 252 19.66 -17.95 -1.76
N ALA A 253 19.44 -17.45 -2.98
CA ALA A 253 19.70 -16.06 -3.35
C ALA A 253 18.82 -15.08 -2.58
N MET A 254 17.52 -15.37 -2.48
CA MET A 254 16.57 -14.59 -1.68
C MET A 254 16.96 -14.57 -0.20
N SER A 255 17.35 -15.71 0.37
CA SER A 255 17.72 -15.83 1.79
C SER A 255 18.95 -15.00 2.16
N ARG A 256 19.88 -14.76 1.21
CA ARG A 256 21.01 -13.83 1.41
C ARG A 256 20.56 -12.39 1.70
N LEU A 257 19.35 -12.00 1.28
CA LEU A 257 18.79 -10.68 1.59
C LEU A 257 18.41 -10.56 3.08
N ASP A 258 18.03 -11.65 3.74
CA ASP A 258 17.69 -11.61 5.17
C ASP A 258 18.93 -11.77 6.04
N ALA A 259 19.83 -12.69 5.68
CA ALA A 259 21.02 -13.07 6.46
C ALA A 259 22.00 -11.91 6.71
N ALA A 260 21.95 -10.83 5.92
CA ALA A 260 22.75 -9.64 6.13
C ALA A 260 22.43 -8.90 7.45
N ASP A 261 21.26 -9.13 8.08
CA ASP A 261 21.01 -8.67 9.45
C ASP A 261 21.61 -9.58 10.52
N THR A 262 21.62 -10.89 10.29
CA THR A 262 22.11 -11.85 11.29
C THR A 262 23.62 -11.70 11.52
N ALA A 263 24.38 -11.39 10.46
CA ALA A 263 25.80 -11.08 10.59
C ALA A 263 26.06 -9.74 11.30
N ALA A 264 25.30 -8.68 10.96
CA ALA A 264 25.44 -7.37 11.59
C ALA A 264 24.96 -7.36 13.06
N ALA A 265 23.95 -8.16 13.41
CA ALA A 265 23.47 -8.34 14.78
C ALA A 265 24.39 -9.26 15.61
N ALA A 266 25.08 -10.22 14.99
CA ALA A 266 26.08 -11.07 15.66
C ALA A 266 27.35 -10.29 16.03
N ASP A 267 27.78 -9.34 15.20
CA ASP A 267 28.91 -8.43 15.50
C ASP A 267 28.56 -7.33 16.51
N ALA A 268 27.27 -7.10 16.78
CA ALA A 268 26.81 -6.12 17.77
C ALA A 268 26.61 -6.70 19.19
N ARG A 269 27.27 -7.83 19.52
CA ARG A 269 27.30 -8.31 20.91
C ARG A 269 28.23 -7.42 21.74
N PRO A 270 27.76 -6.81 22.84
CA PRO A 270 28.64 -6.01 23.68
C PRO A 270 29.69 -6.91 24.35
N GLU A 271 30.97 -6.58 24.16
CA GLU A 271 32.05 -7.16 24.94
C GLU A 271 31.73 -7.06 26.43
N SER A 272 31.69 -8.20 27.09
CA SER A 272 31.46 -8.32 28.53
C SER A 272 32.58 -7.60 29.29
N VAL A 273 32.22 -6.53 30.01
CA VAL A 273 33.08 -5.88 30.99
C VAL A 273 33.41 -6.88 32.10
N PRO A 274 34.69 -7.13 32.45
CA PRO A 274 35.03 -8.03 33.54
C PRO A 274 34.66 -7.37 34.87
N SER A 275 33.63 -7.91 35.51
CA SER A 275 33.22 -7.56 36.88
C SER A 275 34.26 -8.08 37.87
N GLY A 276 35.15 -7.19 38.32
CA GLY A 276 36.10 -7.44 39.39
C GLY A 276 36.08 -6.36 40.47
N CYS A 277 35.19 -6.48 41.46
CA CYS A 277 35.49 -6.18 42.87
C CYS A 277 34.35 -6.67 43.78
N ARG A 278 34.73 -7.48 44.78
CA ARG A 278 33.85 -8.05 45.82
C ARG A 278 33.40 -6.99 46.83
N PRO A 279 32.29 -7.22 47.57
CA PRO A 279 31.92 -6.40 48.72
C PRO A 279 32.64 -6.91 49.97
N GLU A 280 33.08 -5.98 50.83
CA GLU A 280 33.49 -6.28 52.19
C GLU A 280 32.62 -5.45 53.14
N ALA A 281 31.94 -6.16 54.04
CA ALA A 281 31.06 -5.61 55.06
C ALA A 281 31.84 -5.39 56.36
N ALA A 282 31.55 -4.31 57.10
CA ALA A 282 31.26 -4.35 58.55
C ALA A 282 31.15 -2.96 59.21
N ALA A 283 30.17 -2.87 60.11
CA ALA A 283 30.19 -2.25 61.44
C ALA A 283 30.04 -0.72 61.62
N GLU A 284 28.87 -0.32 62.13
CA GLU A 284 28.76 0.74 63.16
C GLU A 284 29.43 0.29 64.48
N PRO A 285 29.85 1.22 65.38
CA PRO A 285 28.92 1.70 66.41
C PRO A 285 29.08 3.18 66.87
N CYS A 286 27.92 3.78 67.20
CA CYS A 286 27.59 4.56 68.41
C CYS A 286 28.58 5.60 68.99
N LEU A 287 28.17 6.88 69.10
CA LEU A 287 28.17 7.66 70.37
C LEU A 287 27.55 9.08 70.25
N ALA A 288 27.00 9.51 71.38
CA ALA A 288 26.05 10.60 71.62
C ALA A 288 26.65 12.00 71.82
N CYS A 289 25.72 12.96 72.04
CA CYS A 289 25.82 14.35 72.58
C CYS A 289 25.59 15.44 71.52
N ALA A 290 24.81 16.51 71.73
CA ALA A 290 23.94 16.95 72.82
C ALA A 290 23.05 18.11 72.28
N GLN A 291 21.81 18.17 72.78
CA GLN A 291 21.07 19.36 73.27
C GLN A 291 21.10 20.69 72.47
N THR A 292 19.91 21.06 71.95
CA THR A 292 19.09 22.31 72.12
C THR A 292 19.77 23.59 72.69
N PRO A 293 19.29 24.85 72.44
CA PRO A 293 17.88 25.20 72.16
C PRO A 293 17.52 26.45 71.31
N ALA A 294 16.20 26.53 71.03
CA ALA A 294 15.26 27.68 71.07
C ALA A 294 15.49 28.96 70.23
N HIS A 295 14.46 29.35 69.47
CA HIS A 295 13.52 30.44 69.82
C HIS A 295 12.35 30.48 68.82
N ALA A 296 11.12 30.32 69.34
CA ALA A 296 9.98 31.27 69.28
C ALA A 296 9.07 31.11 68.05
#